data_AF-A0A2C9WD79-F1
#
_entry.id   AF-A0A2C9WD79-F1
#
_cell.length_a   1.000
_cell.length_b   1.000
_cell.length_c   1.000
_cell.angle_alpha   90.00
_cell.angle_beta   90.00
_cell.angle_gamma   90.00
#
_symmetry.space_group_name_H-M   'P 1'
#
loop_
_entity.id
_entity.type
_entity.pdbx_description
1 polymer ?
#
loop_
_entity_poly.entity_id
_entity_poly.type
_entity_poly.pdbx_seq_one_letter_code
_entity_poly.pdbx_strand_id
1 'polypeptide(L)'
;MNSSMFLNRPNNIQSFFLFQNHASLKFNLLKVQFPSPFAELPKNNKYYRKVSFPRSSLGVQLRHDSVEFRTKSFSRVRVSSDDSPFGSLGDDSESQAPRFVEFITSERVKVVAMLALALALCNADRVVMSVAIVPLSLSHGWSRSFSGIVQSSFLWGYLISPIAGGTLVDYYGGKIVMGWGVALWSLATFLTPFAAETSLWALMAMRAMLGVAEGVALPCMNNMVARWFPQTERARAVGIAMAGFQLGCAIGLTLSPILMSQGGIFGPFVIFGLSGFLWVLVWLSAISSTPYRSSQISKCELEYIMSKKQKSFPVENNPKPARVIPPFRRLLSKMPTWSLIVANSMHSWGFFVILSWMPIYFNTIFHVDLKQAAWFSAVPWCLMAFMGFLGGMWSDMLIRSGTSVTLTRKIMQTIGFVGPAIALIALTTAKSPSTASAWLTLGVALKAFSHSGFLVNFQEIAPHYTGVLHGISNTAGTLAAIVGTVGAGFFVELVGSFQGFLWLTSLLYFLSALFYIIFSTGESVDFD
;
A
#
# COMPACT_ATOMS: atom_id res chain seq x y z
N MET A 1 69.79 -18.54 22.26
CA MET A 1 70.04 -19.38 21.07
C MET A 1 68.78 -19.25 20.21
N ASN A 2 68.68 -18.17 19.43
CA ASN A 2 69.26 -17.97 18.09
C ASN A 2 68.39 -18.72 17.05
N SER A 3 67.52 -18.03 16.30
CA SER A 3 67.81 -17.27 15.06
C SER A 3 68.01 -18.20 13.85
N SER A 4 67.56 -17.91 12.62
CA SER A 4 66.66 -16.88 12.07
C SER A 4 66.61 -17.07 10.54
N MET A 5 65.49 -16.87 9.84
CA MET A 5 65.54 -16.30 8.48
C MET A 5 64.22 -15.68 8.01
N PHE A 6 64.34 -14.49 7.44
CA PHE A 6 63.28 -13.71 6.80
C PHE A 6 63.06 -14.16 5.35
N LEU A 7 61.86 -13.92 4.82
CA LEU A 7 61.72 -13.30 3.50
C LEU A 7 60.46 -12.41 3.46
N ASN A 8 60.58 -11.26 2.81
CA ASN A 8 59.76 -10.06 3.03
C ASN A 8 59.56 -9.36 1.68
N ARG A 9 58.34 -8.91 1.32
CA ARG A 9 58.03 -7.97 0.21
C ARG A 9 56.54 -7.54 0.26
N PRO A 10 56.16 -6.36 -0.28
CA PRO A 10 55.85 -5.25 0.62
C PRO A 10 54.55 -4.48 0.32
N ASN A 11 54.16 -3.63 1.28
CA ASN A 11 53.16 -2.57 1.10
C ASN A 11 53.62 -1.51 0.08
N ASN A 12 52.69 -1.03 -0.74
CA ASN A 12 52.85 0.21 -1.53
C ASN A 12 51.74 1.20 -1.16
N ILE A 13 51.98 1.99 -0.11
CA ILE A 13 51.25 3.24 0.18
C ILE A 13 52.29 4.29 0.52
N GLN A 14 52.74 5.06 -0.48
CA GLN A 14 53.21 6.45 -0.41
C GLN A 14 53.93 6.84 -1.71
N SER A 15 53.30 7.70 -2.50
CA SER A 15 53.96 8.78 -3.26
C SER A 15 52.89 9.64 -3.96
N PHE A 16 53.22 10.92 -4.18
CA PHE A 16 52.41 11.92 -4.91
C PHE A 16 51.10 12.42 -4.26
N PHE A 17 51.26 13.09 -3.12
CA PHE A 17 50.73 14.47 -3.06
C PHE A 17 51.76 15.44 -3.68
N LEU A 18 51.30 16.63 -4.09
CA LEU A 18 52.06 17.74 -4.70
C LEU A 18 52.46 17.57 -6.18
N PHE A 19 51.59 18.03 -7.08
CA PHE A 19 51.96 19.16 -7.95
C PHE A 19 50.71 19.97 -8.33
N GLN A 20 50.71 21.25 -8.00
CA GLN A 20 49.65 22.20 -8.31
C GLN A 20 50.23 23.23 -9.29
N ASN A 21 49.78 23.25 -10.56
CA ASN A 21 49.64 24.51 -11.30
C ASN A 21 48.86 24.42 -12.62
N HIS A 22 48.37 25.60 -13.02
CA HIS A 22 47.51 25.89 -14.18
C HIS A 22 47.96 25.35 -15.55
N ALA A 23 46.99 24.83 -16.32
CA ALA A 23 46.91 25.03 -17.77
C ALA A 23 45.44 25.00 -18.21
N SER A 24 45.01 25.99 -19.01
CA SER A 24 43.65 26.14 -19.51
C SER A 24 43.54 25.72 -20.98
N LEU A 25 42.46 25.02 -21.36
CA LEU A 25 42.06 24.87 -22.77
C LEU A 25 40.54 24.62 -22.90
N LYS A 26 39.96 25.11 -24.00
CA LYS A 26 38.52 25.28 -24.24
C LYS A 26 37.94 24.20 -25.19
N PHE A 27 36.60 24.24 -25.31
CA PHE A 27 35.72 23.57 -26.28
C PHE A 27 35.40 22.09 -25.98
N ASN A 28 34.21 21.56 -26.27
CA ASN A 28 33.08 22.12 -27.06
C ASN A 28 31.72 21.67 -26.47
N LEU A 29 30.71 22.55 -26.50
CA LEU A 29 29.36 22.28 -25.96
C LEU A 29 28.34 22.11 -27.10
N LEU A 30 27.89 20.88 -27.33
CA LEU A 30 26.77 20.61 -28.24
C LEU A 30 25.43 20.88 -27.54
N LYS A 31 24.81 22.02 -27.85
CA LYS A 31 23.42 22.32 -27.49
C LYS A 31 22.45 21.54 -28.39
N VAL A 32 21.43 20.93 -27.79
CA VAL A 32 20.16 20.63 -28.46
C VAL A 32 19.04 21.23 -27.59
N GLN A 33 18.16 22.02 -28.19
CA GLN A 33 17.16 22.83 -27.48
C GLN A 33 15.86 22.07 -27.22
N PHE A 34 15.26 22.33 -26.04
CA PHE A 34 13.81 22.17 -25.83
C PHE A 34 13.13 23.52 -26.07
N PRO A 35 11.98 23.57 -26.77
CA PRO A 35 11.20 24.79 -26.93
C PRO A 35 10.14 24.94 -25.82
N SER A 36 10.17 26.06 -25.11
CA SER A 36 9.09 26.58 -24.27
C SER A 36 8.37 27.73 -24.99
N PRO A 37 7.03 27.80 -25.02
CA PRO A 37 6.31 28.95 -25.55
C PRO A 37 5.72 29.83 -24.44
N PHE A 38 6.23 31.06 -24.28
CA PHE A 38 5.47 32.24 -23.80
C PHE A 38 6.32 33.52 -23.90
N ALA A 39 6.08 34.35 -24.92
CA ALA A 39 6.33 35.81 -24.91
C ALA A 39 5.78 36.48 -26.20
N GLU A 40 4.73 37.29 -26.01
CA GLU A 40 4.42 38.60 -26.62
C GLU A 40 4.34 38.86 -28.16
N LEU A 41 3.49 39.86 -28.46
CA LEU A 41 3.03 40.33 -29.78
C LEU A 41 4.10 40.97 -30.67
N PRO A 42 3.80 41.10 -31.99
CA PRO A 42 3.54 42.46 -32.50
C PRO A 42 2.30 42.60 -33.43
N LYS A 43 1.92 43.86 -33.68
CA LYS A 43 0.72 44.30 -34.42
C LYS A 43 0.82 44.10 -35.94
N ASN A 44 -0.24 43.65 -36.62
CA ASN A 44 -0.91 44.49 -37.65
C ASN A 44 -2.26 43.97 -38.22
N ASN A 45 -3.15 44.94 -38.43
CA ASN A 45 -4.39 44.98 -39.24
C ASN A 45 -4.57 43.96 -40.40
N LYS A 46 -5.75 43.31 -40.47
CA LYS A 46 -6.88 43.67 -41.39
C LYS A 46 -8.09 42.69 -41.30
N TYR A 47 -9.24 43.13 -41.84
CA TYR A 47 -10.49 42.40 -42.10
C TYR A 47 -11.42 42.05 -40.92
N TYR A 48 -12.24 43.04 -40.53
CA TYR A 48 -13.59 42.80 -39.97
C TYR A 48 -14.65 42.89 -41.08
N ARG A 49 -15.63 41.98 -41.09
CA ARG A 49 -16.81 42.03 -41.98
C ARG A 49 -18.03 42.46 -41.14
N LYS A 50 -18.73 43.51 -41.59
CA LYS A 50 -19.95 44.05 -40.94
C LYS A 50 -21.15 43.11 -41.08
N VAL A 51 -21.96 43.00 -40.02
CA VAL A 51 -23.44 42.94 -40.05
C VAL A 51 -23.95 43.73 -38.81
N SER A 52 -25.16 44.28 -38.84
CA SER A 52 -25.53 45.44 -37.99
C SER A 52 -26.99 45.49 -37.48
N PHE A 53 -27.15 45.94 -36.22
CA PHE A 53 -28.36 46.55 -35.58
C PHE A 53 -29.59 45.66 -35.26
N PRO A 54 -30.52 46.08 -34.36
CA PRO A 54 -30.67 47.37 -33.62
C PRO A 54 -30.78 47.28 -32.07
N ARG A 55 -31.12 48.42 -31.42
CA ARG A 55 -31.11 48.75 -29.98
C ARG A 55 -32.45 48.59 -29.23
N SER A 56 -32.38 48.37 -27.91
CA SER A 56 -33.18 49.03 -26.84
C SER A 56 -32.47 48.79 -25.48
N SER A 57 -31.97 49.80 -24.73
CA SER A 57 -32.67 50.66 -23.75
C SER A 57 -33.47 49.87 -22.68
N LEU A 58 -33.37 50.09 -21.35
CA LEU A 58 -32.76 51.17 -20.55
C LEU A 58 -32.65 50.71 -19.07
N GLY A 59 -31.89 51.41 -18.21
CA GLY A 59 -32.09 51.38 -16.74
C GLY A 59 -30.95 50.81 -15.87
N VAL A 60 -30.28 51.70 -15.13
CA VAL A 60 -29.33 51.40 -14.05
C VAL A 60 -29.90 51.93 -12.75
N GLN A 61 -29.79 51.19 -11.63
CA GLN A 61 -29.77 51.84 -10.32
C GLN A 61 -28.97 51.04 -9.27
N LEU A 62 -28.13 51.75 -8.53
CA LEU A 62 -27.32 51.26 -7.41
C LEU A 62 -27.99 51.60 -6.07
N ARG A 63 -27.89 50.71 -5.07
CA ARG A 63 -27.23 50.99 -3.77
C ARG A 63 -27.34 49.86 -2.74
N HIS A 64 -26.23 49.67 -2.03
CA HIS A 64 -26.07 49.45 -0.58
C HIS A 64 -27.30 49.82 0.31
N ASP A 65 -27.56 49.24 1.50
CA ASP A 65 -26.58 48.86 2.53
C ASP A 65 -27.13 47.91 3.64
N SER A 66 -26.19 47.39 4.45
CA SER A 66 -26.30 47.01 5.89
C SER A 66 -27.24 45.90 6.42
N VAL A 67 -26.62 45.08 7.28
CA VAL A 67 -27.14 43.98 8.12
C VAL A 67 -27.95 44.48 9.32
N GLU A 68 -28.98 43.75 9.76
CA GLU A 68 -29.29 43.65 11.19
C GLU A 68 -29.79 42.25 11.61
N PHE A 69 -29.33 41.77 12.77
CA PHE A 69 -29.60 40.45 13.32
C PHE A 69 -30.52 40.59 14.53
N ARG A 70 -31.68 39.92 14.58
CA ARG A 70 -32.43 39.79 15.84
C ARG A 70 -33.17 38.46 16.01
N THR A 71 -32.63 37.65 16.91
CA THR A 71 -33.29 36.48 17.49
C THR A 71 -34.39 36.90 18.46
N LYS A 72 -35.54 36.23 18.43
CA LYS A 72 -36.17 35.63 19.62
C LYS A 72 -37.29 34.65 19.25
N SER A 73 -37.46 33.66 20.13
CA SER A 73 -38.37 32.51 20.00
C SER A 73 -39.55 32.66 20.97
N PHE A 74 -40.52 31.73 20.87
CA PHE A 74 -41.69 31.51 21.72
C PHE A 74 -42.85 32.52 21.54
N SER A 75 -44.14 32.14 21.58
CA SER A 75 -44.74 30.81 21.84
C SER A 75 -46.17 30.66 21.30
N ARG A 76 -46.47 29.43 20.86
CA ARG A 76 -47.79 28.74 20.80
C ARG A 76 -49.07 29.56 21.10
N VAL A 77 -49.98 29.55 20.13
CA VAL A 77 -51.42 29.33 20.38
C VAL A 77 -51.82 28.07 19.60
N ARG A 78 -52.59 27.17 20.23
CA ARG A 78 -53.16 25.96 19.62
C ARG A 78 -54.67 26.02 19.83
N VAL A 79 -55.45 25.92 18.76
CA VAL A 79 -56.90 25.71 18.81
C VAL A 79 -57.27 24.60 17.82
N SER A 80 -58.28 23.80 18.20
CA SER A 80 -58.83 22.62 17.50
C SER A 80 -59.46 22.98 16.14
N SER A 81 -59.37 22.14 15.09
CA SER A 81 -60.32 21.04 14.76
C SER A 81 -61.74 21.58 14.43
N ASP A 82 -62.37 21.31 13.28
CA ASP A 82 -62.11 20.42 12.13
C ASP A 82 -62.52 21.17 10.81
N ASP A 83 -62.50 20.69 9.56
CA ASP A 83 -62.43 19.34 8.95
C ASP A 83 -61.77 19.42 7.52
N SER A 84 -62.05 18.44 6.66
CA SER A 84 -61.56 18.07 5.31
C SER A 84 -62.22 18.80 4.11
N PRO A 85 -61.86 18.51 2.83
CA PRO A 85 -60.71 17.79 2.26
C PRO A 85 -59.91 18.63 1.21
N PHE A 86 -58.93 17.99 0.53
CA PHE A 86 -57.97 18.52 -0.48
C PHE A 86 -56.72 19.26 0.05
N GLY A 87 -55.55 18.78 -0.36
CA GLY A 87 -54.27 19.48 -0.14
C GLY A 87 -53.06 18.55 -0.19
N SER A 88 -52.24 18.68 -1.23
CA SER A 88 -50.96 17.98 -1.38
C SER A 88 -49.97 18.33 -0.26
N LEU A 89 -49.49 17.31 0.45
CA LEU A 89 -48.24 17.28 1.21
C LEU A 89 -47.68 15.86 1.05
N GLY A 90 -46.38 15.63 0.91
CA GLY A 90 -45.23 16.52 0.98
C GLY A 90 -44.03 15.60 1.18
N ASP A 91 -43.03 15.67 0.31
CA ASP A 91 -41.91 14.72 0.28
C ASP A 91 -40.88 15.05 1.38
N ASP A 92 -41.28 14.91 2.63
CA ASP A 92 -40.39 14.96 3.80
C ASP A 92 -39.73 13.58 4.02
N SER A 93 -39.18 13.03 2.93
CA SER A 93 -38.16 11.99 2.96
C SER A 93 -36.85 12.58 3.50
N GLU A 94 -36.86 13.01 4.76
CA GLU A 94 -35.69 13.56 5.43
C GLU A 94 -34.56 12.53 5.39
N SER A 95 -33.56 12.81 4.55
CA SER A 95 -32.45 11.91 4.29
C SER A 95 -31.45 11.96 5.44
N GLN A 96 -31.88 11.43 6.60
CA GLN A 96 -31.05 11.29 7.77
C GLN A 96 -29.81 10.48 7.39
N ALA A 97 -28.66 11.14 7.43
CA ALA A 97 -27.38 10.48 7.25
C ALA A 97 -27.27 9.33 8.26
N PRO A 98 -26.89 8.10 7.83
CA PRO A 98 -26.92 6.93 8.69
C PRO A 98 -26.11 7.18 9.96
N ARG A 99 -26.70 6.89 11.12
CA ARG A 99 -26.07 7.23 12.40
C ARG A 99 -24.73 6.51 12.51
N PHE A 100 -23.76 7.12 13.19
CA PHE A 100 -22.44 6.54 13.41
C PHE A 100 -22.48 5.11 13.99
N VAL A 101 -23.54 4.78 14.74
CA VAL A 101 -23.80 3.42 15.26
C VAL A 101 -24.22 2.44 14.17
N GLU A 102 -25.10 2.82 13.22
CA GLU A 102 -25.44 1.99 12.05
C GLU A 102 -24.24 1.75 11.14
N PHE A 103 -23.34 2.74 11.03
CA PHE A 103 -22.07 2.57 10.33
C PHE A 103 -21.17 1.52 11.01
N ILE A 104 -21.17 1.46 12.35
CA ILE A 104 -20.40 0.47 13.13
C ILE A 104 -21.02 -0.94 13.06
N THR A 105 -22.35 -1.06 13.00
CA THR A 105 -23.06 -2.36 12.86
C THR A 105 -23.21 -2.82 11.41
N SER A 106 -22.70 -2.08 10.44
CA SER A 106 -22.79 -2.38 9.00
C SER A 106 -21.98 -3.61 8.61
N GLU A 107 -22.56 -4.51 7.81
CA GLU A 107 -21.91 -5.76 7.37
C GLU A 107 -20.58 -5.50 6.64
N ARG A 108 -20.45 -4.34 5.97
CA ARG A 108 -19.17 -3.86 5.42
C ARG A 108 -18.04 -3.79 6.46
N VAL A 109 -18.28 -3.24 7.65
CA VAL A 109 -17.25 -3.09 8.69
C VAL A 109 -16.79 -4.47 9.18
N LYS A 110 -17.71 -5.41 9.35
CA LYS A 110 -17.44 -6.82 9.67
C LYS A 110 -16.56 -7.49 8.59
N VAL A 111 -16.83 -7.25 7.30
CA VAL A 111 -15.98 -7.73 6.19
C VAL A 111 -14.56 -7.16 6.26
N VAL A 112 -14.40 -5.85 6.47
CA VAL A 112 -13.07 -5.22 6.59
C VAL A 112 -12.33 -5.65 7.85
N ALA A 113 -13.01 -5.81 8.99
CA ALA A 113 -12.40 -6.30 10.22
C ALA A 113 -11.87 -7.74 10.04
N MET A 114 -12.64 -8.61 9.39
CA MET A 114 -12.19 -9.98 9.10
C MET A 114 -11.06 -10.03 8.07
N LEU A 115 -11.07 -9.16 7.05
CA LEU A 115 -9.94 -9.01 6.11
C LEU A 115 -8.67 -8.50 6.81
N ALA A 116 -8.80 -7.52 7.71
CA ALA A 116 -7.69 -7.03 8.52
C ALA A 116 -7.13 -8.14 9.44
N LEU A 117 -8.00 -8.98 10.01
CA LEU A 117 -7.61 -10.11 10.83
C LEU A 117 -6.91 -11.23 10.02
N ALA A 118 -7.38 -11.54 8.81
CA ALA A 118 -6.67 -12.47 7.91
C ALA A 118 -5.27 -11.97 7.55
N LEU A 119 -5.13 -10.67 7.26
CA LEU A 119 -3.84 -10.05 6.95
C LEU A 119 -2.93 -9.97 8.19
N ALA A 120 -3.50 -9.78 9.38
CA ALA A 120 -2.76 -9.86 10.64
C ALA A 120 -2.21 -11.28 10.88
N LEU A 121 -3.04 -12.32 10.67
CA LEU A 121 -2.62 -13.72 10.76
C LEU A 121 -1.52 -14.05 9.75
N CYS A 122 -1.76 -13.77 8.45
CA CYS A 122 -0.77 -13.95 7.39
C CYS A 122 0.59 -13.32 7.72
N ASN A 123 0.63 -12.07 8.19
CA ASN A 123 1.92 -11.45 8.51
C ASN A 123 2.52 -11.94 9.84
N ALA A 124 1.71 -12.44 10.78
CA ALA A 124 2.20 -13.10 11.98
C ALA A 124 2.85 -14.45 11.65
N ASP A 125 2.17 -15.33 10.90
CA ASP A 125 2.66 -16.63 10.41
C ASP A 125 4.05 -16.47 9.73
N ARG A 126 4.17 -15.47 8.87
CA ARG A 126 5.41 -15.12 8.15
C ARG A 126 6.57 -14.74 9.08
N VAL A 127 6.26 -14.09 10.20
CA VAL A 127 7.22 -13.64 11.23
C VAL A 127 7.60 -14.74 12.23
N VAL A 128 6.68 -15.66 12.56
CA VAL A 128 6.90 -16.76 13.53
C VAL A 128 8.18 -17.53 13.22
N MET A 129 8.40 -17.92 11.96
CA MET A 129 9.61 -18.65 11.57
C MET A 129 10.90 -17.83 11.78
N SER A 130 10.85 -16.51 11.59
CA SER A 130 12.02 -15.63 11.79
C SER A 130 12.43 -15.53 13.26
N VAL A 131 11.51 -15.77 14.19
CA VAL A 131 11.81 -15.92 15.63
C VAL A 131 12.29 -17.34 15.94
N ALA A 132 11.59 -18.36 15.43
CA ALA A 132 11.87 -19.76 15.72
C ALA A 132 13.17 -20.30 15.10
N ILE A 133 13.67 -19.70 14.00
CA ILE A 133 14.87 -20.16 13.30
C ILE A 133 16.11 -20.20 14.20
N VAL A 134 16.22 -19.28 15.17
CA VAL A 134 17.38 -19.20 16.06
C VAL A 134 17.48 -20.47 16.93
N PRO A 135 16.50 -20.82 17.78
CA PRO A 135 16.58 -22.07 18.55
C PRO A 135 16.46 -23.35 17.70
N LEU A 136 15.80 -23.32 16.53
CA LEU A 136 15.85 -24.44 15.59
C LEU A 136 17.27 -24.70 15.07
N SER A 137 18.00 -23.64 14.67
CA SER A 137 19.38 -23.78 14.21
C SER A 137 20.33 -24.25 15.32
N LEU A 138 20.12 -23.83 16.56
CA LEU A 138 20.92 -24.28 17.71
C LEU A 138 20.65 -25.74 18.08
N SER A 139 19.38 -26.16 18.10
CA SER A 139 19.01 -27.56 18.42
C SER A 139 19.45 -28.56 17.35
N HIS A 140 19.46 -28.16 16.08
CA HIS A 140 19.82 -29.03 14.94
C HIS A 140 21.23 -28.77 14.38
N GLY A 141 22.03 -27.91 15.00
CA GLY A 141 23.40 -27.59 14.58
C GLY A 141 23.52 -26.95 13.19
N TRP A 142 22.51 -26.20 12.73
CA TRP A 142 22.48 -25.64 11.37
C TRP A 142 23.48 -24.50 11.18
N SER A 143 24.07 -24.44 9.99
CA SER A 143 24.84 -23.28 9.57
C SER A 143 23.93 -22.05 9.36
N ARG A 144 24.50 -20.85 9.51
CA ARG A 144 23.79 -19.58 9.24
C ARG A 144 23.27 -19.53 7.79
N SER A 145 24.06 -20.02 6.84
CA SER A 145 23.67 -20.13 5.43
C SER A 145 22.44 -21.03 5.23
N PHE A 146 22.40 -22.18 5.92
CA PHE A 146 21.25 -23.07 5.86
C PHE A 146 19.98 -22.45 6.47
N SER A 147 20.12 -21.74 7.60
CA SER A 147 19.00 -20.99 8.19
C SER A 147 18.43 -19.94 7.22
N GLY A 148 19.28 -19.28 6.43
CA GLY A 148 18.87 -18.37 5.35
C GLY A 148 18.15 -19.08 4.18
N ILE A 149 18.55 -20.31 3.83
CA ILE A 149 17.84 -21.14 2.84
C ILE A 149 16.44 -21.49 3.35
N VAL A 150 16.30 -21.91 4.61
CA VAL A 150 15.00 -22.20 5.22
C VAL A 150 14.10 -20.97 5.29
N GLN A 151 14.66 -19.78 5.59
CA GLN A 151 13.90 -18.53 5.53
C GLN A 151 13.46 -18.17 4.11
N SER A 152 14.36 -18.26 3.12
CA SER A 152 14.09 -17.89 1.72
C SER A 152 13.19 -18.87 0.97
N SER A 153 13.05 -20.12 1.41
CA SER A 153 12.14 -21.12 0.80
C SER A 153 10.69 -20.65 0.71
N PHE A 154 10.25 -19.76 1.62
CA PHE A 154 8.97 -19.06 1.53
C PHE A 154 8.80 -18.27 0.22
N LEU A 155 9.85 -17.55 -0.20
CA LEU A 155 9.82 -16.69 -1.37
C LEU A 155 9.70 -17.49 -2.67
N TRP A 156 10.12 -18.75 -2.67
CA TRP A 156 10.02 -19.63 -3.84
C TRP A 156 8.54 -19.90 -4.19
N GLY A 157 7.70 -20.13 -3.18
CA GLY A 157 6.25 -20.23 -3.36
C GLY A 157 5.58 -18.89 -3.63
N TYR A 158 5.98 -17.85 -2.87
CA TYR A 158 5.37 -16.51 -2.93
C TYR A 158 5.66 -15.73 -4.22
N LEU A 159 6.64 -16.13 -5.05
CA LEU A 159 6.95 -15.41 -6.27
C LEU A 159 5.86 -15.57 -7.35
N ILE A 160 5.32 -16.78 -7.50
CA ILE A 160 4.37 -17.15 -8.56
C ILE A 160 2.92 -17.08 -8.07
N SER A 161 2.69 -17.37 -6.79
CA SER A 161 1.34 -17.46 -6.23
C SER A 161 0.48 -16.19 -6.26
N PRO A 162 1.00 -14.93 -6.26
CA PRO A 162 0.14 -13.76 -6.37
C PRO A 162 -0.56 -13.66 -7.73
N ILE A 163 0.11 -14.08 -8.81
CA ILE A 163 -0.47 -14.08 -10.17
C ILE A 163 -1.58 -15.14 -10.25
N ALA A 164 -1.30 -16.37 -9.80
CA ALA A 164 -2.28 -17.46 -9.78
C ALA A 164 -3.44 -17.20 -8.80
N GLY A 165 -3.13 -16.67 -7.61
CA GLY A 165 -4.13 -16.21 -6.65
C GLY A 165 -5.02 -15.12 -7.25
N GLY A 166 -4.44 -14.18 -7.98
CA GLY A 166 -5.16 -13.15 -8.72
C GLY A 166 -6.15 -13.71 -9.73
N THR A 167 -5.75 -14.68 -10.57
CA THR A 167 -6.66 -15.30 -11.56
C THR A 167 -7.79 -16.07 -10.88
N LEU A 168 -7.47 -16.85 -9.85
CA LEU A 168 -8.47 -17.58 -9.06
C LEU A 168 -9.46 -16.64 -8.38
N VAL A 169 -8.99 -15.51 -7.82
CA VAL A 169 -9.81 -14.51 -7.12
C VAL A 169 -10.80 -13.81 -8.06
N ASP A 170 -10.37 -13.46 -9.26
CA ASP A 170 -11.26 -12.79 -10.21
C ASP A 170 -12.34 -13.74 -10.75
N TYR A 171 -12.01 -15.04 -10.93
CA TYR A 171 -12.95 -16.08 -11.38
C TYR A 171 -13.88 -16.62 -10.26
N TYR A 172 -13.33 -17.21 -9.19
CA TYR A 172 -14.11 -17.84 -8.10
C TYR A 172 -14.60 -16.83 -7.03
N GLY A 173 -14.03 -15.63 -6.99
CA GLY A 173 -14.36 -14.58 -6.04
C GLY A 173 -13.60 -14.66 -4.71
N GLY A 174 -13.29 -13.48 -4.15
CA GLY A 174 -12.42 -13.35 -2.98
C GLY A 174 -12.82 -14.16 -1.73
N LYS A 175 -14.11 -14.40 -1.44
CA LYS A 175 -14.51 -15.21 -0.25
C LYS A 175 -13.91 -16.62 -0.31
N ILE A 176 -14.12 -17.32 -1.43
CA ILE A 176 -13.75 -18.74 -1.57
C ILE A 176 -12.23 -18.88 -1.58
N VAL A 177 -11.55 -18.05 -2.37
CA VAL A 177 -10.09 -18.12 -2.49
C VAL A 177 -9.38 -17.67 -1.21
N MET A 178 -9.89 -16.66 -0.50
CA MET A 178 -9.35 -16.30 0.82
C MET A 178 -9.53 -17.45 1.82
N GLY A 179 -10.71 -18.08 1.86
CA GLY A 179 -10.97 -19.21 2.76
C GLY A 179 -10.03 -20.38 2.54
N TRP A 180 -9.82 -20.78 1.28
CA TRP A 180 -8.84 -21.83 0.93
C TRP A 180 -7.39 -21.40 1.17
N GLY A 181 -7.04 -20.13 0.89
CA GLY A 181 -5.73 -19.57 1.19
C GLY A 181 -5.40 -19.65 2.67
N VAL A 182 -6.30 -19.15 3.54
CA VAL A 182 -6.12 -19.19 4.99
C VAL A 182 -6.04 -20.64 5.48
N ALA A 183 -6.94 -21.53 5.03
CA ALA A 183 -6.91 -22.93 5.44
C ALA A 183 -5.58 -23.62 5.04
N LEU A 184 -5.08 -23.37 3.83
CA LEU A 184 -3.85 -23.99 3.34
C LEU A 184 -2.60 -23.42 4.02
N TRP A 185 -2.53 -22.11 4.28
CA TRP A 185 -1.39 -21.52 5.00
C TRP A 185 -1.42 -21.92 6.49
N SER A 186 -2.61 -21.98 7.10
CA SER A 186 -2.77 -22.41 8.50
C SER A 186 -2.38 -23.87 8.70
N LEU A 187 -2.74 -24.74 7.73
CA LEU A 187 -2.27 -26.12 7.67
C LEU A 187 -0.74 -26.18 7.49
N ALA A 188 -0.17 -25.30 6.67
CA ALA A 188 1.28 -25.22 6.48
C ALA A 188 2.01 -24.83 7.77
N THR A 189 1.52 -23.80 8.49
CA THR A 189 2.05 -23.39 9.79
C THR A 189 1.91 -24.53 10.81
N PHE A 190 0.72 -25.14 10.95
CA PHE A 190 0.47 -26.21 11.92
C PHE A 190 1.33 -27.45 11.70
N LEU A 191 1.59 -27.82 10.44
CA LEU A 191 2.44 -28.97 10.09
C LEU A 191 3.95 -28.66 10.08
N THR A 192 4.36 -27.38 10.16
CA THR A 192 5.77 -26.97 10.15
C THR A 192 6.61 -27.61 11.28
N PRO A 193 6.13 -27.71 12.55
CA PRO A 193 6.78 -28.49 13.61
C PRO A 193 7.13 -29.92 13.23
N PHE A 194 6.12 -30.71 12.85
CA PHE A 194 6.27 -32.13 12.52
C PHE A 194 7.18 -32.34 11.30
N ALA A 195 7.11 -31.41 10.33
CA ALA A 195 8.00 -31.39 9.18
C ALA A 195 9.46 -31.09 9.56
N ALA A 196 9.71 -30.19 10.53
CA ALA A 196 11.05 -29.90 11.04
C ALA A 196 11.70 -31.10 11.72
N GLU A 197 10.94 -31.87 12.50
CA GLU A 197 11.42 -33.12 13.13
C GLU A 197 11.67 -34.23 12.11
N THR A 198 10.84 -34.33 11.06
CA THR A 198 10.93 -35.41 10.07
C THR A 198 12.07 -35.20 9.07
N SER A 199 12.17 -34.02 8.46
CA SER A 199 13.19 -33.74 7.44
C SER A 199 13.33 -32.26 7.10
N LEU A 200 14.57 -31.82 6.88
CA LEU A 200 14.90 -30.50 6.35
C LEU A 200 14.16 -30.18 5.04
N TRP A 201 14.00 -31.17 4.16
CA TRP A 201 13.26 -31.01 2.91
C TRP A 201 11.76 -30.87 3.14
N ALA A 202 11.20 -31.57 4.13
CA ALA A 202 9.80 -31.41 4.51
C ALA A 202 9.56 -29.99 5.07
N LEU A 203 10.43 -29.50 5.96
CA LEU A 203 10.36 -28.13 6.46
C LEU A 203 10.39 -27.09 5.31
N MET A 204 11.31 -27.23 4.36
CA MET A 204 11.38 -26.34 3.19
C MET A 204 10.13 -26.44 2.30
N ALA A 205 9.55 -27.64 2.14
CA ALA A 205 8.31 -27.83 1.40
C ALA A 205 7.11 -27.17 2.09
N MET A 206 6.97 -27.31 3.42
CA MET A 206 5.92 -26.64 4.19
C MET A 206 6.03 -25.12 4.10
N ARG A 207 7.26 -24.59 4.17
CA ARG A 207 7.56 -23.16 4.03
C ARG A 207 7.28 -22.62 2.63
N ALA A 208 7.56 -23.39 1.58
CA ALA A 208 7.17 -23.06 0.22
C ALA A 208 5.64 -23.09 0.05
N MET A 209 4.95 -24.08 0.62
CA MET A 209 3.48 -24.17 0.60
C MET A 209 2.82 -22.99 1.32
N LEU A 210 3.37 -22.55 2.45
CA LEU A 210 2.96 -21.32 3.15
C LEU A 210 3.05 -20.11 2.22
N GLY A 211 4.17 -19.93 1.51
CA GLY A 211 4.35 -18.85 0.53
C GLY A 211 3.41 -18.94 -0.67
N VAL A 212 3.08 -20.15 -1.13
CA VAL A 212 2.05 -20.34 -2.16
C VAL A 212 0.68 -19.88 -1.66
N ALA A 213 0.31 -20.27 -0.44
CA ALA A 213 -0.99 -19.96 0.13
C ALA A 213 -1.16 -18.47 0.52
N GLU A 214 -0.16 -17.83 1.13
CA GLU A 214 -0.20 -16.41 1.50
C GLU A 214 -0.29 -15.47 0.29
N GLY A 215 0.27 -15.84 -0.86
CA GLY A 215 0.30 -14.98 -2.06
C GLY A 215 -1.08 -14.56 -2.57
N VAL A 216 -2.15 -15.31 -2.22
CA VAL A 216 -3.54 -14.98 -2.62
C VAL A 216 -4.16 -13.88 -1.74
N ALA A 217 -3.64 -13.59 -0.55
CA ALA A 217 -4.29 -12.75 0.45
C ALA A 217 -4.48 -11.29 -0.01
N LEU A 218 -3.44 -10.68 -0.57
CA LEU A 218 -3.47 -9.29 -1.06
C LEU A 218 -4.39 -9.12 -2.29
N PRO A 219 -4.36 -10.00 -3.32
CA PRO A 219 -5.40 -10.05 -4.36
C PRO A 219 -6.82 -10.23 -3.81
N CYS A 220 -7.04 -11.15 -2.85
CA CYS A 220 -8.35 -11.39 -2.23
C CYS A 220 -8.90 -10.12 -1.57
N MET A 221 -8.09 -9.44 -0.75
CA MET A 221 -8.47 -8.21 -0.06
C MET A 221 -8.94 -7.14 -1.06
N ASN A 222 -8.15 -6.84 -2.09
CA ASN A 222 -8.51 -5.81 -3.07
C ASN A 222 -9.79 -6.16 -3.85
N ASN A 223 -9.96 -7.42 -4.29
CA ASN A 223 -11.17 -7.87 -4.97
C ASN A 223 -12.42 -7.79 -4.06
N MET A 224 -12.29 -8.10 -2.76
CA MET A 224 -13.40 -7.99 -1.82
C MET A 224 -13.77 -6.55 -1.49
N VAL A 225 -12.78 -5.67 -1.25
CA VAL A 225 -13.04 -4.23 -1.05
C VAL A 225 -13.73 -3.63 -2.29
N ALA A 226 -13.30 -4.01 -3.50
CA ALA A 226 -13.92 -3.56 -4.75
C ALA A 226 -15.40 -3.92 -4.87
N ARG A 227 -15.79 -5.09 -4.35
CA ARG A 227 -17.15 -5.64 -4.42
C ARG A 227 -18.07 -5.14 -3.30
N TRP A 228 -17.52 -4.87 -2.11
CA TRP A 228 -18.29 -4.48 -0.91
C TRP A 228 -18.33 -2.98 -0.65
N PHE A 229 -17.36 -2.19 -1.13
CA PHE A 229 -17.25 -0.77 -0.80
C PHE A 229 -17.47 0.15 -2.01
N PRO A 230 -18.29 1.20 -1.88
CA PRO A 230 -18.40 2.25 -2.89
C PRO A 230 -17.11 3.06 -2.94
N GLN A 231 -16.83 3.69 -4.08
CA GLN A 231 -15.56 4.38 -4.35
C GLN A 231 -15.19 5.46 -3.33
N THR A 232 -16.18 6.07 -2.67
CA THR A 232 -16.04 7.09 -1.60
C THR A 232 -15.65 6.55 -0.22
N GLU A 233 -15.40 5.25 -0.09
CA GLU A 233 -15.06 4.53 1.16
C GLU A 233 -13.97 3.45 0.98
N ARG A 234 -13.47 3.26 -0.25
CA ARG A 234 -12.49 2.21 -0.56
C ARG A 234 -11.13 2.48 0.05
N ALA A 235 -10.71 3.74 0.17
CA ALA A 235 -9.37 4.06 0.68
C ALA A 235 -9.26 3.80 2.18
N ARG A 236 -10.28 4.16 2.97
CA ARG A 236 -10.37 3.79 4.39
C ARG A 236 -10.44 2.28 4.59
N ALA A 237 -11.19 1.54 3.75
CA ALA A 237 -11.28 0.08 3.84
C ALA A 237 -9.92 -0.61 3.63
N VAL A 238 -9.17 -0.22 2.57
CA VAL A 238 -7.80 -0.72 2.34
C VAL A 238 -6.85 -0.30 3.46
N GLY A 239 -6.98 0.94 3.97
CA GLY A 239 -6.18 1.45 5.09
C GLY A 239 -6.32 0.60 6.36
N ILE A 240 -7.56 0.22 6.74
CA ILE A 240 -7.81 -0.66 7.89
C ILE A 240 -7.24 -2.06 7.67
N ALA A 241 -7.41 -2.63 6.47
CA ALA A 241 -6.90 -3.95 6.13
C ALA A 241 -5.35 -4.00 6.17
N MET A 242 -4.68 -2.97 5.63
CA MET A 242 -3.22 -2.80 5.72
C MET A 242 -2.74 -2.51 7.16
N ALA A 243 -3.52 -1.83 7.99
CA ALA A 243 -3.19 -1.67 9.41
C ALA A 243 -3.21 -3.03 10.13
N GLY A 244 -4.17 -3.91 9.81
CA GLY A 244 -4.17 -5.30 10.26
C GLY A 244 -2.90 -6.05 9.88
N PHE A 245 -2.46 -5.95 8.63
CA PHE A 245 -1.19 -6.53 8.16
C PHE A 245 0.02 -6.07 8.99
N GLN A 246 0.13 -4.76 9.28
CA GLN A 246 1.24 -4.24 10.09
C GLN A 246 1.16 -4.68 11.57
N LEU A 247 -0.04 -4.68 12.16
CA LEU A 247 -0.26 -5.16 13.53
C LEU A 247 0.07 -6.65 13.68
N GLY A 248 -0.19 -7.46 12.64
CA GLY A 248 0.22 -8.87 12.58
C GLY A 248 1.71 -9.10 12.81
N CYS A 249 2.57 -8.24 12.24
CA CYS A 249 4.02 -8.30 12.46
C CYS A 249 4.37 -8.05 13.93
N ALA A 250 3.79 -7.01 14.54
CA ALA A 250 4.02 -6.67 15.94
C ALA A 250 3.53 -7.77 16.90
N ILE A 251 2.35 -8.34 16.63
CA ILE A 251 1.81 -9.49 17.38
C ILE A 251 2.70 -10.71 17.19
N GLY A 252 3.11 -11.05 15.97
CA GLY A 252 4.02 -12.16 15.69
C GLY A 252 5.36 -12.04 16.43
N LEU A 253 5.99 -10.87 16.40
CA LEU A 253 7.29 -10.62 17.07
C LEU A 253 7.19 -10.68 18.61
N THR A 254 6.07 -10.26 19.20
CA THR A 254 5.91 -10.17 20.66
C THR A 254 5.33 -11.44 21.26
N LEU A 255 4.35 -12.06 20.61
CA LEU A 255 3.65 -13.25 21.10
C LEU A 255 4.46 -14.53 20.86
N SER A 256 5.21 -14.65 19.76
CA SER A 256 5.97 -15.88 19.47
C SER A 256 6.99 -16.22 20.57
N PRO A 257 7.85 -15.29 21.07
CA PRO A 257 8.77 -15.61 22.16
C PRO A 257 8.07 -16.05 23.46
N ILE A 258 6.89 -15.51 23.76
CA ILE A 258 6.09 -15.85 24.95
C ILE A 258 5.50 -17.26 24.80
N LEU A 259 4.95 -17.57 23.62
CA LEU A 259 4.46 -18.91 23.32
C LEU A 259 5.60 -19.95 23.28
N MET A 260 6.82 -19.54 22.89
CA MET A 260 8.00 -20.42 22.89
C MET A 260 8.51 -20.75 24.29
N SER A 261 8.43 -19.82 25.25
CA SER A 261 8.88 -20.07 26.62
C SER A 261 7.91 -20.97 27.40
N GLN A 262 6.63 -21.00 27.03
CA GLN A 262 5.61 -21.83 27.67
C GLN A 262 5.36 -23.16 26.94
N GLY A 263 5.26 -23.14 25.61
CA GLY A 263 4.90 -24.29 24.76
C GLY A 263 6.06 -24.88 23.95
N GLY A 264 7.31 -24.47 24.25
CA GLY A 264 8.49 -24.88 23.48
C GLY A 264 8.56 -24.27 22.08
N ILE A 265 9.62 -24.60 21.33
CA ILE A 265 9.94 -24.02 20.02
C ILE A 265 8.75 -24.09 19.03
N PHE A 266 7.92 -25.14 19.14
CA PHE A 266 6.79 -25.41 18.26
C PHE A 266 5.48 -24.73 18.69
N GLY A 267 5.38 -24.24 19.94
CA GLY A 267 4.18 -23.61 20.49
C GLY A 267 3.54 -22.53 19.60
N PRO A 268 4.30 -21.55 19.06
CA PRO A 268 3.73 -20.52 18.18
C PRO A 268 3.08 -21.11 16.92
N PHE A 269 3.72 -22.06 16.25
CA PHE A 269 3.21 -22.63 15.00
C PHE A 269 1.87 -23.34 15.19
N VAL A 270 1.74 -24.07 16.31
CA VAL A 270 0.48 -24.73 16.68
C VAL A 270 -0.61 -23.69 16.96
N ILE A 271 -0.32 -22.68 17.78
CA ILE A 271 -1.32 -21.66 18.16
C ILE A 271 -1.74 -20.78 16.97
N PHE A 272 -0.80 -20.28 16.18
CA PHE A 272 -1.11 -19.47 15.00
C PHE A 272 -1.84 -20.29 13.93
N GLY A 273 -1.40 -21.52 13.63
CA GLY A 273 -2.09 -22.43 12.73
C GLY A 273 -3.53 -22.74 13.17
N LEU A 274 -3.76 -23.08 14.45
CA LEU A 274 -5.11 -23.29 14.99
C LEU A 274 -5.97 -22.01 14.95
N SER A 275 -5.39 -20.84 15.20
CA SER A 275 -6.12 -19.57 15.12
C SER A 275 -6.58 -19.24 13.70
N GLY A 276 -5.82 -19.63 12.67
CA GLY A 276 -6.22 -19.50 11.28
C GLY A 276 -7.33 -20.47 10.88
N PHE A 277 -7.35 -21.71 11.39
CA PHE A 277 -8.50 -22.60 11.23
C PHE A 277 -9.76 -22.06 11.90
N LEU A 278 -9.66 -21.51 13.12
CA LEU A 278 -10.77 -20.83 13.79
C LEU A 278 -11.29 -19.64 12.96
N TRP A 279 -10.38 -18.85 12.38
CA TRP A 279 -10.74 -17.77 11.46
C TRP A 279 -11.51 -18.28 10.24
N VAL A 280 -11.10 -19.40 9.64
CA VAL A 280 -11.80 -20.00 8.48
C VAL A 280 -13.23 -20.42 8.84
N LEU A 281 -13.46 -21.02 10.01
CA LEU A 281 -14.80 -21.38 10.48
C LEU A 281 -15.72 -20.16 10.60
N VAL A 282 -15.21 -19.06 11.15
CA VAL A 282 -15.94 -17.78 11.25
C VAL A 282 -16.13 -17.15 9.87
N TRP A 283 -15.13 -17.19 9.00
CA TRP A 283 -15.19 -16.62 7.64
C TRP A 283 -16.22 -17.29 6.74
N LEU A 284 -16.26 -18.63 6.74
CA LEU A 284 -17.19 -19.40 5.92
C LEU A 284 -18.64 -19.18 6.34
N SER A 285 -18.89 -19.03 7.64
CA SER A 285 -20.22 -18.84 8.22
C SER A 285 -20.71 -17.37 8.21
N ALA A 286 -19.84 -16.40 8.51
CA ALA A 286 -20.25 -15.03 8.82
C ALA A 286 -20.17 -14.01 7.67
N ILE A 287 -19.55 -14.35 6.53
CA ILE A 287 -19.28 -13.42 5.42
C ILE A 287 -19.79 -13.95 4.08
N SER A 288 -20.24 -13.06 3.17
CA SER A 288 -20.74 -13.41 1.83
C SER A 288 -19.81 -12.95 0.69
N SER A 289 -19.81 -13.68 -0.43
CA SER A 289 -18.97 -13.37 -1.61
C SER A 289 -19.40 -12.10 -2.35
N THR A 290 -20.67 -11.72 -2.21
CA THR A 290 -21.30 -10.53 -2.78
C THR A 290 -22.34 -9.98 -1.81
N PRO A 291 -22.57 -8.66 -1.77
CA PRO A 291 -23.53 -8.06 -0.82
C PRO A 291 -24.96 -8.58 -1.04
N TYR A 292 -25.37 -8.83 -2.29
CA TYR A 292 -26.69 -9.42 -2.63
C TYR A 292 -26.93 -10.82 -2.03
N ARG A 293 -25.87 -11.58 -1.71
CA ARG A 293 -25.98 -12.91 -1.07
C ARG A 293 -25.81 -12.87 0.45
N SER A 294 -25.72 -11.69 1.07
CA SER A 294 -25.76 -11.61 2.54
C SER A 294 -27.21 -11.58 3.02
N SER A 295 -27.58 -12.52 3.89
CA SER A 295 -28.88 -12.50 4.58
C SER A 295 -28.95 -11.46 5.70
N GLN A 296 -27.80 -10.91 6.12
CA GLN A 296 -27.67 -9.99 7.25
C GLN A 296 -27.52 -8.51 6.81
N ILE A 297 -27.50 -8.21 5.50
CA ILE A 297 -27.37 -6.84 5.01
C ILE A 297 -28.71 -6.08 5.08
N SER A 298 -28.68 -4.84 5.57
CA SER A 298 -29.84 -3.96 5.52
C SER A 298 -30.17 -3.57 4.07
N LYS A 299 -31.47 -3.47 3.73
CA LYS A 299 -31.93 -3.05 2.39
C LYS A 299 -31.35 -1.69 1.99
N CYS A 300 -31.35 -0.73 2.92
CA CYS A 300 -30.78 0.61 2.71
C CYS A 300 -29.27 0.57 2.43
N GLU A 301 -28.53 -0.37 3.05
CA GLU A 301 -27.09 -0.55 2.79
C GLU A 301 -26.86 -1.15 1.39
N LEU A 302 -27.65 -2.15 1.00
CA LEU A 302 -27.57 -2.75 -0.32
C LEU A 302 -27.86 -1.73 -1.44
N GLU A 303 -28.90 -0.91 -1.26
CA GLU A 303 -29.26 0.18 -2.18
C GLU A 303 -28.20 1.28 -2.23
N TYR A 304 -27.58 1.65 -1.09
CA TYR A 304 -26.46 2.60 -1.06
C TYR A 304 -25.24 2.08 -1.85
N ILE A 305 -24.91 0.80 -1.72
CA ILE A 305 -23.83 0.16 -2.49
C ILE A 305 -24.19 0.12 -3.98
N MET A 306 -25.40 -0.33 -4.33
CA MET A 306 -25.83 -0.48 -5.73
C MET A 306 -25.96 0.87 -6.45
N SER A 307 -26.63 1.86 -5.85
CA SER A 307 -26.82 3.19 -6.44
C SER A 307 -25.51 3.93 -6.70
N LYS A 308 -24.54 3.86 -5.76
CA LYS A 308 -23.19 4.42 -5.98
C LYS A 308 -22.39 3.62 -7.02
N LYS A 309 -22.63 2.31 -7.16
CA LYS A 309 -21.99 1.48 -8.19
C LYS A 309 -22.54 1.77 -9.59
N GLN A 310 -23.85 1.95 -9.75
CA GLN A 310 -24.46 2.34 -11.03
C GLN A 310 -24.09 3.77 -11.46
N LYS A 311 -23.91 4.71 -10.52
CA LYS A 311 -23.42 6.07 -10.84
C LYS A 311 -21.93 6.13 -11.22
N SER A 312 -21.14 5.09 -10.92
CA SER A 312 -19.71 5.01 -11.28
C SER A 312 -19.42 4.06 -12.45
N PHE A 313 -20.34 3.14 -12.76
CA PHE A 313 -20.21 2.20 -13.87
C PHE A 313 -21.59 1.97 -14.53
N PRO A 314 -21.75 2.25 -15.84
CA PRO A 314 -22.91 1.76 -16.57
C PRO A 314 -22.81 0.23 -16.68
N VAL A 315 -23.53 -0.47 -15.80
CA VAL A 315 -23.55 -1.94 -15.79
C VAL A 315 -24.34 -2.40 -17.02
N GLU A 316 -23.62 -2.86 -18.04
CA GLU A 316 -24.20 -3.65 -19.13
C GLU A 316 -24.88 -4.89 -18.50
N ASN A 317 -26.16 -5.10 -18.77
CA ASN A 317 -27.04 -6.05 -18.03
C ASN A 317 -26.67 -7.55 -18.18
N ASN A 318 -25.52 -7.87 -18.76
CA ASN A 318 -25.00 -9.23 -18.89
C ASN A 318 -23.60 -9.31 -18.25
N PRO A 319 -23.45 -9.96 -17.08
CA PRO A 319 -22.13 -10.25 -16.54
C PRO A 319 -21.48 -11.34 -17.42
N LYS A 320 -20.76 -10.91 -18.47
CA LYS A 320 -19.90 -11.80 -19.24
C LYS A 320 -18.96 -12.51 -18.26
N PRO A 321 -18.92 -13.85 -18.21
CA PRO A 321 -18.04 -14.56 -17.29
C PRO A 321 -16.60 -14.17 -17.63
N ALA A 322 -15.84 -13.74 -16.62
CA ALA A 322 -14.44 -13.42 -16.80
C ALA A 322 -13.73 -14.62 -17.43
N ARG A 323 -13.07 -14.41 -18.58
CA ARG A 323 -12.39 -15.48 -19.30
C ARG A 323 -11.37 -16.15 -18.36
N VAL A 324 -11.37 -17.48 -18.31
CA VAL A 324 -10.50 -18.29 -17.45
C VAL A 324 -9.02 -17.91 -17.59
N ILE A 325 -8.62 -17.48 -18.79
CA ILE A 325 -7.31 -16.90 -19.07
C ILE A 325 -7.49 -15.37 -19.24
N PRO A 326 -6.92 -14.54 -18.36
CA PRO A 326 -6.93 -13.09 -18.52
C PRO A 326 -6.17 -12.65 -19.77
N PRO A 327 -6.51 -11.51 -20.38
CA PRO A 327 -5.82 -11.00 -21.57
C PRO A 327 -4.49 -10.33 -21.19
N PHE A 328 -3.51 -11.11 -20.69
CA PHE A 328 -2.20 -10.63 -20.20
C PHE A 328 -1.51 -9.65 -21.17
N ARG A 329 -1.54 -9.94 -22.47
CA ARG A 329 -0.97 -9.06 -23.51
C ARG A 329 -1.64 -7.68 -23.56
N ARG A 330 -2.96 -7.60 -23.35
CA ARG A 330 -3.69 -6.32 -23.33
C ARG A 330 -3.55 -5.60 -22.00
N LEU A 331 -3.61 -6.33 -20.88
CA LEU A 331 -3.33 -5.79 -19.55
C LEU A 331 -1.97 -5.09 -19.52
N LEU A 332 -0.91 -5.76 -20.01
CA LEU A 332 0.45 -5.21 -20.10
C LEU A 332 0.67 -4.24 -21.28
N SER A 333 -0.30 -4.02 -22.16
CA SER A 333 -0.18 -3.06 -23.27
C SER A 333 -0.56 -1.62 -22.88
N LYS A 334 -1.20 -1.42 -21.72
CA LYS A 334 -1.73 -0.11 -21.30
C LYS A 334 -0.79 0.56 -20.29
N MET A 335 -0.48 1.84 -20.48
CA MET A 335 0.40 2.61 -19.58
C MET A 335 -0.11 2.70 -18.11
N PRO A 336 -1.42 2.80 -17.82
CA PRO A 336 -1.92 2.75 -16.44
C PRO A 336 -1.50 1.49 -15.68
N THR A 337 -1.48 0.32 -16.33
CA THR A 337 -0.97 -0.94 -15.74
C THR A 337 0.49 -0.81 -15.33
N TRP A 338 1.35 -0.28 -16.21
CA TRP A 338 2.75 -0.05 -15.88
C TRP A 338 2.93 0.96 -14.75
N SER A 339 2.08 1.99 -14.66
CA SER A 339 2.11 2.93 -13.53
C SER A 339 1.91 2.24 -12.18
N LEU A 340 1.02 1.24 -12.11
CA LEU A 340 0.76 0.43 -10.91
C LEU A 340 1.89 -0.56 -10.62
N ILE A 341 2.48 -1.18 -11.65
CA ILE A 341 3.61 -2.12 -11.53
C ILE A 341 4.86 -1.39 -11.00
N VAL A 342 5.20 -0.25 -11.58
CA VAL A 342 6.33 0.59 -11.14
C VAL A 342 6.09 1.12 -9.72
N ALA A 343 4.86 1.58 -9.41
CA ALA A 343 4.54 2.06 -8.07
C ALA A 343 4.66 0.96 -7.01
N ASN A 344 4.11 -0.23 -7.23
CA ASN A 344 4.28 -1.31 -6.25
C ASN A 344 5.75 -1.75 -6.14
N SER A 345 6.49 -1.78 -7.26
CA SER A 345 7.91 -2.11 -7.28
C SER A 345 8.75 -1.16 -6.43
N MET A 346 8.55 0.15 -6.59
CA MET A 346 9.22 1.17 -5.77
C MET A 346 8.76 1.13 -4.30
N HIS A 347 7.48 0.87 -4.05
CA HIS A 347 6.96 0.74 -2.69
C HIS A 347 7.56 -0.49 -1.97
N SER A 348 7.71 -1.62 -2.65
CA SER A 348 8.34 -2.84 -2.12
C SER A 348 9.84 -2.65 -1.92
N TRP A 349 10.57 -2.15 -2.93
CA TRP A 349 11.99 -1.78 -2.80
C TRP A 349 12.22 -0.95 -1.54
N GLY A 350 11.51 0.17 -1.41
CA GLY A 350 11.67 1.09 -0.30
C GLY A 350 11.28 0.52 1.06
N PHE A 351 10.35 -0.44 1.13
CA PHE A 351 10.01 -1.14 2.38
C PHE A 351 11.17 -2.01 2.85
N PHE A 352 11.63 -2.93 2.00
CA PHE A 352 12.64 -3.92 2.36
C PHE A 352 14.04 -3.32 2.49
N VAL A 353 14.36 -2.30 1.70
CA VAL A 353 15.58 -1.50 1.88
C VAL A 353 15.57 -0.82 3.25
N ILE A 354 14.53 -0.07 3.62
CA ILE A 354 14.52 0.58 4.94
C ILE A 354 14.60 -0.47 6.07
N LEU A 355 13.84 -1.56 5.97
CA LEU A 355 13.84 -2.65 6.96
C LEU A 355 15.22 -3.28 7.17
N SER A 356 15.95 -3.60 6.09
CA SER A 356 17.27 -4.24 6.18
C SER A 356 18.39 -3.28 6.58
N TRP A 357 18.26 -1.98 6.28
CA TRP A 357 19.36 -1.02 6.39
C TRP A 357 19.30 -0.19 7.67
N MET A 358 18.09 0.07 8.19
CA MET A 358 17.87 0.88 9.38
C MET A 358 18.68 0.41 10.60
N PRO A 359 18.70 -0.88 11.00
CA PRO A 359 19.48 -1.31 12.17
C PRO A 359 20.99 -1.17 11.96
N ILE A 360 21.47 -1.44 10.74
CA ILE A 360 22.89 -1.33 10.37
C ILE A 360 23.32 0.13 10.45
N TYR A 361 22.57 1.05 9.84
CA TYR A 361 22.84 2.48 9.79
C TYR A 361 22.96 3.11 11.19
N PHE A 362 22.07 2.77 12.13
CA PHE A 362 22.15 3.28 13.51
C PHE A 362 23.35 2.70 14.30
N ASN A 363 23.76 1.47 14.02
CA ASN A 363 24.92 0.85 14.66
C ASN A 363 26.24 1.38 14.07
N THR A 364 26.36 1.49 12.75
CA THR A 364 27.62 1.86 12.08
C THR A 364 27.93 3.36 12.12
N ILE A 365 26.92 4.23 11.99
CA ILE A 365 27.14 5.69 11.91
C ILE A 365 26.97 6.37 13.28
N PHE A 366 25.98 5.91 14.06
CA PHE A 366 25.62 6.54 15.32
C PHE A 366 26.08 5.77 16.56
N HIS A 367 26.69 4.59 16.39
CA HIS A 367 27.18 3.70 17.46
C HIS A 367 26.16 3.48 18.59
N VAL A 368 24.89 3.43 18.22
CA VAL A 368 23.79 3.27 19.18
C VAL A 368 23.67 1.81 19.57
N ASP A 369 23.59 1.59 20.87
CA ASP A 369 23.40 0.29 21.49
C ASP A 369 22.19 -0.46 20.87
N LEU A 370 22.34 -1.75 20.53
CA LEU A 370 21.34 -2.51 19.77
C LEU A 370 19.93 -2.44 20.38
N LYS A 371 19.85 -2.38 21.71
CA LYS A 371 18.59 -2.26 22.47
C LYS A 371 17.87 -0.93 22.25
N GLN A 372 18.60 0.17 22.05
CA GLN A 372 18.01 1.47 21.70
C GLN A 372 17.67 1.53 20.20
N ALA A 373 18.53 0.95 19.34
CA ALA A 373 18.26 0.85 17.90
C ALA A 373 16.96 0.08 17.60
N ALA A 374 16.60 -0.93 18.41
CA ALA A 374 15.33 -1.63 18.31
C ALA A 374 14.11 -0.72 18.55
N TRP A 375 14.16 0.20 19.53
CA TRP A 375 13.10 1.17 19.78
C TRP A 375 12.96 2.17 18.62
N PHE A 376 14.08 2.71 18.12
CA PHE A 376 14.10 3.56 16.93
C PHE A 376 13.60 2.82 15.66
N SER A 377 13.70 1.49 15.64
CA SER A 377 13.20 0.65 14.55
C SER A 377 11.71 0.33 14.62
N ALA A 378 11.09 0.32 15.80
CA ALA A 378 9.68 -0.03 15.97
C ALA A 378 8.73 1.15 15.66
N VAL A 379 9.11 2.37 16.08
CA VAL A 379 8.29 3.59 15.94
C VAL A 379 7.87 3.89 14.47
N PRO A 380 8.75 3.78 13.45
CA PRO A 380 8.38 3.99 12.04
C PRO A 380 7.20 3.13 11.57
N TRP A 381 7.18 1.84 11.94
CA TRP A 381 6.15 0.90 11.49
C TRP A 381 4.80 1.13 12.19
N CYS A 382 4.82 1.42 13.48
CA CYS A 382 3.61 1.82 14.22
C CYS A 382 2.99 3.10 13.64
N LEU A 383 3.82 4.11 13.31
CA LEU A 383 3.31 5.34 12.70
C LEU A 383 2.84 5.12 11.26
N MET A 384 3.45 4.20 10.50
CA MET A 384 2.97 3.80 9.17
C MET A 384 1.56 3.19 9.21
N ALA A 385 1.27 2.34 10.19
CA ALA A 385 -0.06 1.75 10.36
C ALA A 385 -1.12 2.83 10.63
N PHE A 386 -0.82 3.76 11.55
CA PHE A 386 -1.70 4.88 11.90
C PHE A 386 -1.92 5.86 10.72
N MET A 387 -0.83 6.26 10.04
CA MET A 387 -0.91 7.16 8.88
C MET A 387 -1.55 6.50 7.66
N GLY A 388 -1.50 5.18 7.53
CA GLY A 388 -2.23 4.45 6.49
C GLY A 388 -3.74 4.58 6.65
N PHE A 389 -4.25 4.53 7.89
CA PHE A 389 -5.66 4.80 8.18
C PHE A 389 -6.04 6.26 7.93
N LEU A 390 -5.22 7.22 8.41
CA LEU A 390 -5.47 8.66 8.20
C LEU A 390 -5.44 9.05 6.72
N GLY A 391 -4.48 8.53 5.95
CA GLY A 391 -4.40 8.73 4.50
C GLY A 391 -5.61 8.17 3.76
N GLY A 392 -6.14 7.02 4.20
CA GLY A 392 -7.39 6.45 3.68
C GLY A 392 -8.60 7.34 3.94
N MET A 393 -8.75 7.81 5.19
CA MET A 393 -9.81 8.74 5.57
C MET A 393 -9.73 10.05 4.79
N TRP A 394 -8.54 10.65 4.67
CA TRP A 394 -8.34 11.90 3.95
C TRP A 394 -8.56 11.75 2.44
N SER A 395 -8.12 10.64 1.85
CA SER A 395 -8.42 10.31 0.44
C SER A 395 -9.93 10.18 0.19
N ASP A 396 -10.67 9.52 1.08
CA ASP A 396 -12.12 9.41 0.93
C ASP A 396 -12.82 10.77 1.14
N MET A 397 -12.29 11.64 2.00
CA MET A 397 -12.77 13.02 2.17
C MET A 397 -12.56 13.87 0.91
N LEU A 398 -11.39 13.80 0.25
CA LEU A 398 -11.14 14.53 -1.01
C LEU A 398 -12.16 14.15 -2.10
N ILE A 399 -12.41 12.86 -2.28
CA ILE A 399 -13.40 12.36 -3.26
C ILE A 399 -14.81 12.82 -2.88
N ARG A 400 -15.18 12.79 -1.60
CA ARG A 400 -16.47 13.31 -1.10
C ARG A 400 -16.63 14.82 -1.31
N SER A 401 -15.56 15.60 -1.27
CA SER A 401 -15.57 17.04 -1.58
C SER A 401 -15.64 17.36 -3.08
N GLY A 402 -15.75 16.36 -3.96
CA GLY A 402 -15.88 16.55 -5.41
C GLY A 402 -14.55 16.58 -6.17
N THR A 403 -13.42 16.24 -5.53
CA THR A 403 -12.15 16.07 -6.25
C THR A 403 -12.21 14.81 -7.12
N SER A 404 -11.71 14.87 -8.36
CA SER A 404 -11.69 13.69 -9.23
C SER A 404 -10.82 12.58 -8.63
N VAL A 405 -11.22 11.32 -8.87
CA VAL A 405 -10.53 10.14 -8.35
C VAL A 405 -9.08 10.13 -8.81
N THR A 406 -8.86 10.32 -10.12
CA THR A 406 -7.52 10.42 -10.73
C THR A 406 -6.64 11.44 -10.03
N LEU A 407 -7.15 12.64 -9.74
CA LEU A 407 -6.38 13.68 -9.06
C LEU A 407 -6.09 13.28 -7.60
N THR A 408 -7.07 12.73 -6.89
CA THR A 408 -6.88 12.25 -5.51
C THR A 408 -5.81 11.15 -5.45
N ARG A 409 -5.86 10.13 -6.33
CA ARG A 409 -4.85 9.07 -6.38
C ARG A 409 -3.45 9.61 -6.71
N LYS A 410 -3.34 10.60 -7.61
CA LYS A 410 -2.07 11.27 -7.92
C LYS A 410 -1.54 12.05 -6.72
N ILE A 411 -2.37 12.80 -5.99
CA ILE A 411 -1.96 13.52 -4.77
C ILE A 411 -1.46 12.54 -3.70
N MET A 412 -2.24 11.51 -3.36
CA MET A 412 -1.87 10.53 -2.33
C MET A 412 -0.58 9.78 -2.69
N GLN A 413 -0.40 9.40 -3.96
CA GLN A 413 0.82 8.72 -4.41
C GLN A 413 2.03 9.66 -4.45
N THR A 414 1.84 10.94 -4.79
CA THR A 414 2.91 11.96 -4.76
C THR A 414 3.44 12.10 -3.33
N ILE A 415 2.56 12.28 -2.35
CA ILE A 415 2.93 12.33 -0.92
C ILE A 415 3.63 11.03 -0.51
N GLY A 416 3.09 9.88 -0.95
CA GLY A 416 3.63 8.54 -0.67
C GLY A 416 5.02 8.24 -1.22
N PHE A 417 5.55 9.03 -2.17
CA PHE A 417 6.90 8.83 -2.74
C PHE A 417 7.82 10.04 -2.58
N VAL A 418 7.33 11.27 -2.82
CA VAL A 418 8.10 12.51 -2.63
C VAL A 418 8.38 12.74 -1.14
N GLY A 419 7.43 12.43 -0.25
CA GLY A 419 7.61 12.51 1.20
C GLY A 419 8.79 11.66 1.70
N PRO A 420 8.82 10.34 1.43
CA PRO A 420 9.97 9.50 1.71
C PRO A 420 11.27 9.96 1.05
N ALA A 421 11.24 10.42 -0.22
CA ALA A 421 12.45 10.88 -0.90
C ALA A 421 13.08 12.10 -0.21
N ILE A 422 12.28 13.10 0.16
CA ILE A 422 12.75 14.27 0.92
C ILE A 422 13.27 13.86 2.29
N ALA A 423 12.56 12.95 2.99
CA ALA A 423 12.96 12.47 4.30
C ALA A 423 14.29 11.67 4.27
N LEU A 424 14.53 10.87 3.22
CA LEU A 424 15.78 10.12 3.03
C LEU A 424 16.96 11.05 2.65
N ILE A 425 16.71 12.12 1.91
CA ILE A 425 17.72 13.18 1.69
C ILE A 425 18.04 13.89 2.99
N ALA A 426 17.02 14.33 3.74
CA ALA A 426 17.20 15.01 5.02
C ALA A 426 17.93 14.12 6.06
N LEU A 427 17.67 12.81 6.06
CA LEU A 427 18.39 11.82 6.87
C LEU A 427 19.90 11.85 6.65
N THR A 428 20.40 12.15 5.44
CA THR A 428 21.85 12.28 5.20
C THR A 428 22.49 13.44 5.95
N THR A 429 21.70 14.44 6.36
CA THR A 429 22.16 15.63 7.11
C THR A 429 22.03 15.48 8.62
N ALA A 430 21.43 14.39 9.11
CA ALA A 430 21.19 14.17 10.53
C ALA A 430 22.51 14.02 11.31
N LYS A 431 22.70 14.84 12.34
CA LYS A 431 23.88 14.83 13.21
C LYS A 431 23.67 14.09 14.53
N SER A 432 22.43 13.65 14.82
CA SER A 432 22.10 12.89 16.03
C SER A 432 21.24 11.67 15.71
N PRO A 433 21.29 10.59 16.51
CA PRO A 433 20.47 9.42 16.27
C PRO A 433 18.97 9.71 16.38
N SER A 434 18.57 10.62 17.28
CA SER A 434 17.18 11.04 17.43
C SER A 434 16.64 11.80 16.21
N THR A 435 17.44 12.69 15.60
CA THR A 435 17.04 13.40 14.37
C THR A 435 16.99 12.46 13.17
N ALA A 436 17.94 11.52 13.05
CA ALA A 436 17.90 10.48 12.05
C ALA A 436 16.65 9.59 12.18
N SER A 437 16.32 9.14 13.40
CA SER A 437 15.12 8.34 13.66
C SER A 437 13.83 9.13 13.37
N ALA A 438 13.79 10.42 13.65
CA ALA A 438 12.63 11.28 13.35
C ALA A 438 12.40 11.41 11.83
N TRP A 439 13.46 11.67 11.05
CA TRP A 439 13.36 11.70 9.59
C TRP A 439 12.94 10.37 8.99
N LEU A 440 13.52 9.25 9.46
CA LEU A 440 13.16 7.93 8.98
C LEU A 440 11.72 7.56 9.32
N THR A 441 11.29 7.88 10.55
CA THR A 441 9.89 7.72 11.01
C THR A 441 8.93 8.51 10.13
N LEU A 442 9.24 9.78 9.84
CA LEU A 442 8.44 10.63 8.95
C LEU A 442 8.37 10.07 7.53
N GLY A 443 9.49 9.63 6.97
CA GLY A 443 9.55 9.02 5.63
C GLY A 443 8.69 7.76 5.53
N VAL A 444 8.84 6.82 6.46
CA VAL A 444 8.06 5.58 6.50
C VAL A 444 6.57 5.84 6.77
N ALA A 445 6.24 6.87 7.56
CA ALA A 445 4.87 7.30 7.80
C ALA A 445 4.22 7.93 6.56
N LEU A 446 4.91 8.80 5.83
CA LEU A 446 4.42 9.39 4.58
C LEU A 446 4.24 8.32 3.48
N LYS A 447 5.11 7.30 3.45
CA LYS A 447 4.98 6.13 2.55
C LYS A 447 3.64 5.38 2.71
N ALA A 448 2.98 5.47 3.86
CA ALA A 448 1.67 4.86 4.09
C ALA A 448 0.57 5.42 3.17
N PHE A 449 0.70 6.66 2.70
CA PHE A 449 -0.25 7.28 1.77
C PHE A 449 -0.30 6.56 0.41
N SER A 450 0.76 5.82 0.03
CA SER A 450 0.74 4.95 -1.15
C SER A 450 -0.34 3.86 -1.09
N HIS A 451 -0.77 3.43 0.09
CA HIS A 451 -1.91 2.50 0.22
C HIS A 451 -3.20 3.13 -0.33
N SER A 452 -3.36 4.45 -0.20
CA SER A 452 -4.51 5.21 -0.74
C SER A 452 -4.27 5.77 -2.14
N GLY A 453 -3.02 5.73 -2.62
CA GLY A 453 -2.60 6.02 -3.99
C GLY A 453 -2.74 4.78 -4.89
N PHE A 454 -1.65 4.06 -5.15
CA PHE A 454 -1.64 2.97 -6.13
C PHE A 454 -2.45 1.73 -5.72
N LEU A 455 -2.45 1.35 -4.42
CA LEU A 455 -3.03 0.07 -3.99
C LEU A 455 -4.56 0.05 -4.10
N VAL A 456 -5.23 1.18 -3.86
CA VAL A 456 -6.67 1.35 -4.13
C VAL A 456 -6.95 1.43 -5.63
N ASN A 457 -6.03 1.96 -6.43
CA ASN A 457 -6.24 2.22 -7.86
C ASN A 457 -6.31 0.95 -8.73
N PHE A 458 -5.79 -0.21 -8.27
CA PHE A 458 -5.99 -1.51 -8.94
C PHE A 458 -7.47 -1.80 -9.26
N GLN A 459 -8.36 -1.49 -8.32
CA GLN A 459 -9.80 -1.77 -8.43
C GLN A 459 -10.61 -0.67 -9.12
N GLU A 460 -9.92 0.41 -9.53
CA GLU A 460 -10.50 1.54 -10.26
C GLU A 460 -10.13 1.42 -11.74
N ILE A 461 -8.86 1.12 -12.05
CA ILE A 461 -8.37 0.85 -13.42
C ILE A 461 -8.96 -0.44 -14.01
N ALA A 462 -9.02 -1.54 -13.25
CA ALA A 462 -9.41 -2.86 -13.78
C ALA A 462 -10.40 -3.61 -12.85
N PRO A 463 -11.68 -3.18 -12.74
CA PRO A 463 -12.65 -3.78 -11.81
C PRO A 463 -12.91 -5.28 -12.01
N HIS A 464 -12.73 -5.80 -13.22
CA HIS A 464 -12.91 -7.22 -13.57
C HIS A 464 -11.64 -8.07 -13.45
N TYR A 465 -10.46 -7.43 -13.46
CA TYR A 465 -9.14 -8.08 -13.46
C TYR A 465 -8.26 -7.59 -12.29
N THR A 466 -8.90 -7.13 -11.20
CA THR A 466 -8.25 -6.49 -10.05
C THR A 466 -7.26 -7.43 -9.36
N GLY A 467 -7.66 -8.70 -9.16
CA GLY A 467 -6.82 -9.71 -8.53
C GLY A 467 -5.58 -10.01 -9.36
N VAL A 468 -5.75 -10.25 -10.67
CA VAL A 468 -4.65 -10.55 -11.60
C VAL A 468 -3.66 -9.38 -11.69
N LEU A 469 -4.17 -8.17 -11.86
CA LEU A 469 -3.35 -6.96 -11.99
C LEU A 469 -2.55 -6.69 -10.72
N HIS A 470 -3.16 -6.91 -9.55
CA HIS A 470 -2.47 -6.84 -8.25
C HIS A 470 -1.42 -7.95 -8.14
N GLY A 471 -1.73 -9.19 -8.57
CA GLY A 471 -0.82 -10.33 -8.56
C GLY A 471 0.46 -10.08 -9.36
N ILE A 472 0.33 -9.65 -10.62
CA ILE A 472 1.47 -9.27 -11.49
C ILE A 472 2.34 -8.20 -10.82
N SER A 473 1.69 -7.17 -10.29
CA SER A 473 2.38 -6.05 -9.64
C SER A 473 3.08 -6.45 -8.33
N ASN A 474 2.49 -7.37 -7.54
CA ASN A 474 3.08 -7.93 -6.33
C ASN A 474 4.29 -8.82 -6.61
N THR A 475 4.26 -9.60 -7.70
CA THR A 475 5.42 -10.37 -8.18
C THR A 475 6.58 -9.45 -8.57
N ALA A 476 6.32 -8.40 -9.35
CA ALA A 476 7.33 -7.38 -9.68
C ALA A 476 7.85 -6.65 -8.43
N GLY A 477 6.98 -6.36 -7.47
CA GLY A 477 7.34 -5.81 -6.15
C GLY A 477 8.27 -6.71 -5.35
N THR A 478 8.03 -8.01 -5.37
CA THR A 478 8.86 -9.01 -4.67
C THR A 478 10.25 -9.11 -5.31
N LEU A 479 10.34 -9.10 -6.65
CA LEU A 479 11.62 -9.05 -7.36
C LEU A 479 12.38 -7.75 -7.05
N ALA A 480 11.72 -6.60 -7.09
CA ALA A 480 12.31 -5.31 -6.73
C ALA A 480 12.78 -5.27 -5.26
N ALA A 481 12.07 -5.92 -4.34
CA ALA A 481 12.50 -6.07 -2.95
C ALA A 481 13.79 -6.89 -2.81
N ILE A 482 13.87 -8.06 -3.48
CA ILE A 482 15.05 -8.93 -3.46
C ILE A 482 16.26 -8.18 -4.04
N VAL A 483 16.12 -7.59 -5.23
CA VAL A 483 17.18 -6.81 -5.89
C VAL A 483 17.58 -5.60 -5.04
N GLY A 484 16.61 -4.91 -4.42
CA GLY A 484 16.87 -3.78 -3.53
C GLY A 484 17.68 -4.17 -2.29
N THR A 485 17.32 -5.26 -1.60
CA THR A 485 18.04 -5.71 -0.39
C THR A 485 19.46 -6.20 -0.69
N VAL A 486 19.62 -7.02 -1.73
CA VAL A 486 20.93 -7.60 -2.11
C VAL A 486 21.81 -6.53 -2.75
N GLY A 487 21.26 -5.77 -3.70
CA GLY A 487 21.98 -4.73 -4.44
C GLY A 487 22.45 -3.59 -3.55
N ALA A 488 21.70 -3.23 -2.51
CA ALA A 488 22.15 -2.26 -1.51
C ALA A 488 23.42 -2.72 -0.77
N GLY A 489 23.52 -4.02 -0.45
CA GLY A 489 24.66 -4.60 0.27
C GLY A 489 25.95 -4.40 -0.52
N PHE A 490 25.94 -4.93 -1.74
CA PHE A 490 27.04 -4.73 -2.69
C PHE A 490 27.30 -3.25 -2.99
N PHE A 491 26.26 -2.40 -3.08
CA PHE A 491 26.47 -0.97 -3.34
C PHE A 491 27.30 -0.32 -2.24
N VAL A 492 27.05 -0.59 -0.97
CA VAL A 492 27.82 0.03 0.13
C VAL A 492 29.18 -0.64 0.35
N GLU A 493 29.32 -1.94 0.06
CA GLU A 493 30.64 -2.58 0.00
C GLU A 493 31.53 -2.00 -1.11
N LEU A 494 30.98 -1.72 -2.30
CA LEU A 494 31.72 -1.22 -3.46
C LEU A 494 31.96 0.30 -3.43
N VAL A 495 30.96 1.08 -3.02
CA VAL A 495 31.00 2.57 -3.06
C VAL A 495 31.44 3.16 -1.72
N GLY A 496 31.40 2.39 -0.62
CA GLY A 496 31.78 2.83 0.72
C GLY A 496 30.87 3.91 1.33
N SER A 497 29.75 4.25 0.68
CA SER A 497 28.88 5.38 1.08
C SER A 497 27.41 4.99 1.22
N PHE A 498 26.96 4.87 2.48
CA PHE A 498 25.55 4.77 2.84
C PHE A 498 24.73 5.97 2.33
N GLN A 499 25.30 7.18 2.35
CA GLN A 499 24.63 8.38 1.85
C GLN A 499 24.33 8.27 0.36
N GLY A 500 25.29 7.81 -0.46
CA GLY A 500 25.10 7.63 -1.90
C GLY A 500 23.93 6.70 -2.24
N PHE A 501 23.73 5.65 -1.45
CA PHE A 501 22.60 4.73 -1.61
C PHE A 501 21.24 5.33 -1.21
N LEU A 502 21.22 6.18 -0.17
CA LEU A 502 20.02 6.96 0.20
C LEU A 502 19.64 7.98 -0.88
N TRP A 503 20.63 8.65 -1.49
CA TRP A 503 20.42 9.54 -2.65
C TRP A 503 19.87 8.78 -3.86
N LEU A 504 20.43 7.61 -4.20
CA LEU A 504 19.92 6.74 -5.27
C LEU A 504 18.46 6.32 -5.01
N THR A 505 18.14 5.85 -3.80
CA THR A 505 16.77 5.44 -3.45
C THR A 505 15.80 6.63 -3.52
N SER A 506 16.23 7.82 -3.11
CA SER A 506 15.44 9.05 -3.20
C SER A 506 15.17 9.45 -4.66
N LEU A 507 16.17 9.36 -5.54
CA LEU A 507 16.03 9.60 -6.98
C LEU A 507 15.03 8.61 -7.61
N LEU A 508 15.11 7.32 -7.27
CA LEU A 508 14.19 6.30 -7.77
C LEU A 508 12.74 6.56 -7.31
N TYR A 509 12.53 7.04 -6.08
CA TYR A 509 11.21 7.50 -5.61
C TYR A 509 10.68 8.68 -6.43
N PHE A 510 11.50 9.70 -6.70
CA PHE A 510 11.10 10.86 -7.52
C PHE A 510 10.74 10.45 -8.96
N LEU A 511 11.55 9.61 -9.60
CA LEU A 511 11.28 9.10 -10.95
C LEU A 511 10.00 8.26 -11.00
N SER A 512 9.77 7.41 -9.98
CA SER A 512 8.55 6.60 -9.86
C SER A 512 7.30 7.46 -9.60
N ALA A 513 7.43 8.55 -8.83
CA ALA A 513 6.36 9.51 -8.61
C ALA A 513 6.00 10.23 -9.91
N LEU A 514 7.00 10.74 -10.65
CA LEU A 514 6.80 11.39 -11.94
C LEU A 514 6.13 10.45 -12.95
N PHE A 515 6.61 9.21 -13.07
CA PHE A 515 6.02 8.20 -13.94
C PHE A 515 4.55 7.92 -13.57
N TYR A 516 4.24 7.79 -12.27
CA TYR A 516 2.87 7.61 -11.81
C TYR A 516 1.97 8.84 -12.11
N ILE A 517 2.45 10.05 -11.87
CA ILE A 517 1.69 11.29 -12.14
C ILE A 517 1.36 11.42 -13.62
N ILE A 518 2.28 11.06 -14.52
CA ILE A 518 2.07 11.12 -15.98
C ILE A 518 1.09 10.03 -16.42
N PHE A 519 1.33 8.76 -16.07
CA PHE A 519 0.67 7.62 -16.71
C PHE A 519 -0.51 7.00 -15.96
N SER A 520 -0.74 7.34 -14.68
CA SER A 520 -1.90 6.82 -13.94
C SER A 520 -3.20 7.52 -14.34
N THR A 521 -4.29 6.74 -14.32
CA THR A 521 -5.68 7.21 -14.29
C THR A 521 -6.37 6.61 -13.06
N GLY A 522 -7.49 7.18 -12.63
CA GLY A 522 -8.43 6.61 -11.65
C GLY A 522 -9.78 6.25 -12.28
N GLU A 523 -9.85 6.24 -13.62
CA GLU A 523 -10.99 5.79 -14.41
C GLU A 523 -10.77 4.34 -14.89
N SER A 524 -11.87 3.63 -15.17
CA SER A 524 -11.81 2.26 -15.70
C SER A 524 -11.19 2.24 -17.08
N VAL A 525 -10.20 1.38 -17.28
CA VAL A 525 -9.57 1.14 -18.58
C VAL A 525 -10.20 -0.10 -19.20
N ASP A 526 -10.56 -0.01 -20.48
CA ASP A 526 -11.03 -1.18 -21.23
C ASP A 526 -9.85 -2.07 -21.69
N PHE A 527 -10.00 -3.38 -21.48
CA PHE A 527 -9.03 -4.44 -21.73
C PHE A 527 -9.60 -5.59 -22.60
N ASP A 528 -10.87 -5.52 -23.03
CA ASP A 528 -11.56 -6.58 -23.79
C ASP A 528 -11.38 -6.53 -25.32
#